data_AF-A0A1I1ZIG9-F1
#
_entry.id   AF-A0A1I1ZIG9-F1
#
_cell.length_a   1.000
_cell.length_b   1.000
_cell.length_c   1.000
_cell.angle_alpha   90.00
_cell.angle_beta   90.00
_cell.angle_gamma   90.00
#
_symmetry.space_group_name_H-M   'P 1'
#
loop_
_entity.id
_entity.type
_entity.pdbx_description
1 polymer ?
#
loop_
_entity_poly.entity_id
_entity_poly.type
_entity_poly.pdbx_seq_one_letter_code
_entity_poly.pdbx_strand_id
1 'polypeptide(L)'
;MDIYGQAFFHDKTKVLAHYISSRDVAVISHEDIDDTAAESLIKKQVKAVVNNKCSMTGQFLHDGVKKLLRHGISVYDVVRDRIGSEVNSCHVSLSETTLTIHTRSLEKKRVVKVVPYTLETIQALENKARENNIPAFEQFCRNSLLHAEKDLSEMIQCWHNWKSGDALRQRDILIVVRGSQFEKDLKWVKRHLPSDVSTIAVDGAADSMLEHGILPDFIIGDMDSCSYRSLRCGAQLMVHQNVNGEAPGLLRMKELNLKADTITFVGMSEDAALAFALKEGANNIYLLGGHRDMTEYRSKGRSGMGSSLIMRMFAGGQIIDLKGIHSLENKKHNQKIKDWIGKLHIRFPFTHEKPNKEMRELKA
;
A
#
# COMPACT_ATOMS: atom_id res chain seq x y z
N MET A 1 26.41 7.16 -12.83
CA MET A 1 27.12 6.07 -12.10
C MET A 1 26.57 4.77 -12.59
N ASP A 2 27.44 3.86 -13.00
CA ASP A 2 27.01 2.53 -13.44
C ASP A 2 26.63 1.67 -12.23
N ILE A 3 25.44 1.07 -12.27
CA ILE A 3 24.94 0.21 -11.22
C ILE A 3 25.27 -1.24 -11.58
N TYR A 4 26.06 -1.90 -10.73
CA TYR A 4 26.36 -3.34 -10.84
C TYR A 4 25.76 -4.12 -9.67
N GLY A 5 25.10 -5.25 -9.94
CA GLY A 5 24.52 -6.10 -8.89
C GLY A 5 23.90 -7.39 -9.44
N GLN A 6 23.43 -8.25 -8.55
CA GLN A 6 22.59 -9.39 -8.95
C GLN A 6 21.16 -8.93 -9.21
N ALA A 7 20.48 -9.54 -10.16
CA ALA A 7 19.11 -9.22 -10.52
C ALA A 7 18.15 -10.37 -10.22
N PHE A 8 16.94 -10.00 -9.80
CA PHE A 8 15.85 -10.92 -9.54
C PHE A 8 14.56 -10.39 -10.14
N PHE A 9 13.80 -11.29 -10.77
CA PHE A 9 12.58 -11.02 -11.50
C PHE A 9 11.38 -11.76 -10.92
N HIS A 10 10.27 -11.02 -10.81
CA HIS A 10 8.94 -11.62 -10.73
C HIS A 10 7.90 -10.67 -11.32
N ASP A 11 6.85 -11.21 -11.95
CA ASP A 11 5.77 -10.40 -12.50
C ASP A 11 4.98 -9.65 -11.42
N LYS A 12 4.77 -10.31 -10.27
CA LYS A 12 4.16 -9.70 -9.08
C LYS A 12 5.24 -9.14 -8.14
N THR A 13 5.34 -7.81 -8.01
CA THR A 13 6.27 -7.14 -7.08
C THR A 13 6.14 -7.64 -5.65
N LYS A 14 4.91 -7.87 -5.19
CA LYS A 14 4.61 -8.38 -3.84
C LYS A 14 5.24 -9.75 -3.55
N VAL A 15 5.47 -10.57 -4.58
CA VAL A 15 6.13 -11.88 -4.45
C VAL A 15 7.65 -11.72 -4.49
N LEU A 16 8.20 -10.87 -5.38
CA LEU A 16 9.63 -10.57 -5.43
C LEU A 16 10.16 -10.08 -4.08
N ALA A 17 9.39 -9.21 -3.41
CA ALA A 17 9.73 -8.64 -2.11
C ALA A 17 10.02 -9.71 -1.03
N HIS A 18 9.49 -10.93 -1.14
CA HIS A 18 9.71 -11.97 -0.15
C HIS A 18 11.14 -12.53 -0.16
N TYR A 19 11.82 -12.55 -1.32
CA TYR A 19 13.12 -13.21 -1.45
C TYR A 19 14.23 -12.34 -2.01
N ILE A 20 13.93 -11.16 -2.58
CA ILE A 20 14.97 -10.21 -2.99
C ILE A 20 15.78 -9.71 -1.78
N SER A 21 17.08 -9.52 -1.97
CA SER A 21 18.01 -9.10 -0.91
C SER A 21 18.47 -7.65 -1.08
N SER A 22 19.09 -7.13 -0.02
CA SER A 22 19.70 -5.79 -0.04
C SER A 22 20.75 -5.70 -1.13
N ARG A 23 20.76 -4.56 -1.83
CA ARG A 23 21.66 -4.24 -2.96
C ARG A 23 21.43 -5.04 -4.25
N ASP A 24 20.40 -5.88 -4.32
CA ASP A 24 19.97 -6.50 -5.58
C ASP A 24 19.28 -5.48 -6.49
N VAL A 25 19.23 -5.77 -7.79
CA VAL A 25 18.44 -5.06 -8.80
C VAL A 25 17.09 -5.76 -8.92
N ALA A 26 16.02 -5.03 -8.62
CA ALA A 26 14.65 -5.54 -8.73
C ALA A 26 14.16 -5.41 -10.18
N VAL A 27 13.86 -6.53 -10.82
CA VAL A 27 13.21 -6.54 -12.13
C VAL A 27 11.73 -6.88 -11.92
N ILE A 28 10.82 -5.98 -12.33
CA ILE A 28 9.38 -6.10 -12.03
C ILE A 28 8.52 -5.89 -13.28
N SER A 29 7.24 -6.25 -13.19
CA SER A 29 6.23 -5.98 -14.22
C SER A 29 5.02 -5.23 -13.63
N HIS A 30 5.23 -4.01 -13.14
CA HIS A 30 4.23 -3.25 -12.37
C HIS A 30 3.90 -1.91 -13.02
N GLU A 31 2.72 -1.74 -13.59
CA GLU A 31 2.31 -0.45 -14.16
C GLU A 31 1.89 0.51 -13.06
N ASP A 32 2.32 1.77 -13.14
CA ASP A 32 2.06 2.80 -12.12
C ASP A 32 2.44 2.32 -10.72
N ILE A 33 3.76 2.20 -10.47
CA ILE A 33 4.31 1.66 -9.21
C ILE A 33 3.65 2.34 -8.02
N ASP A 34 2.87 1.55 -7.29
CA ASP A 34 2.10 2.06 -6.17
C ASP A 34 2.95 2.27 -4.89
N ASP A 35 2.33 2.94 -3.93
CA ASP A 35 2.95 3.28 -2.65
C ASP A 35 3.48 2.06 -1.90
N THR A 36 2.67 1.00 -1.88
CA THR A 36 2.96 -0.25 -1.19
C THR A 36 4.12 -1.00 -1.83
N ALA A 37 4.14 -1.07 -3.17
CA ALA A 37 5.20 -1.68 -3.94
C ALA A 37 6.52 -0.93 -3.73
N ALA A 38 6.49 0.40 -3.82
CA ALA A 38 7.66 1.24 -3.53
C ALA A 38 8.19 1.00 -2.11
N GLU A 39 7.31 1.03 -1.09
CA GLU A 39 7.71 0.79 0.30
C GLU A 39 8.30 -0.62 0.51
N SER A 40 7.74 -1.64 -0.14
CA SER A 40 8.29 -3.01 -0.08
C SER A 40 9.72 -3.11 -0.62
N LEU A 41 10.01 -2.42 -1.73
CA LEU A 41 11.33 -2.39 -2.36
C LEU A 41 12.31 -1.52 -1.56
N ILE A 42 11.85 -0.39 -1.00
CA ILE A 42 12.64 0.46 -0.10
C ILE A 42 13.05 -0.31 1.16
N LYS A 43 12.12 -1.04 1.78
CA LYS A 43 12.39 -1.86 2.97
C LYS A 43 13.47 -2.91 2.70
N LYS A 44 13.50 -3.45 1.48
CA LYS A 44 14.51 -4.42 1.02
C LYS A 44 15.84 -3.77 0.63
N GLN A 45 15.91 -2.44 0.55
CA GLN A 45 17.11 -1.68 0.18
C GLN A 45 17.70 -2.15 -1.15
N VAL A 46 16.82 -2.37 -2.13
CA VAL A 46 17.23 -2.73 -3.50
C VAL A 46 18.05 -1.59 -4.10
N LYS A 47 19.02 -1.92 -4.95
CA LYS A 47 19.95 -0.95 -5.54
C LYS A 47 19.32 -0.13 -6.67
N ALA A 48 18.45 -0.77 -7.45
CA ALA A 48 17.72 -0.15 -8.55
C ALA A 48 16.46 -0.97 -8.86
N VAL A 49 15.51 -0.34 -9.55
CA VAL A 49 14.31 -0.97 -10.10
C VAL A 49 14.35 -0.87 -11.63
N VAL A 50 14.19 -2.00 -12.30
CA VAL A 50 14.01 -2.09 -13.75
C VAL A 50 12.63 -2.67 -14.01
N ASN A 51 11.75 -1.91 -14.65
CA ASN A 51 10.36 -2.28 -14.84
C ASN A 51 10.07 -2.62 -16.30
N ASN A 52 9.43 -3.76 -16.53
CA ASN A 52 8.95 -4.18 -17.85
C ASN A 52 7.68 -3.45 -18.30
N LYS A 53 7.05 -2.70 -17.40
CA LYS A 53 5.87 -1.86 -17.66
C LYS A 53 6.20 -0.39 -17.38
N CYS A 54 5.27 0.50 -17.74
CA CYS A 54 5.42 1.92 -17.46
C CYS A 54 5.33 2.19 -15.95
N SER A 55 6.42 2.64 -15.32
CA SER A 55 6.43 2.86 -13.87
C SER A 55 5.56 4.05 -13.45
N MET A 56 5.33 5.01 -14.35
CA MET A 56 4.49 6.19 -14.14
C MET A 56 3.91 6.66 -15.48
N THR A 57 2.62 6.40 -15.70
CA THR A 57 1.89 6.70 -16.94
C THR A 57 1.48 8.18 -17.06
N GLY A 58 1.39 8.86 -15.92
CA GLY A 58 0.85 10.21 -15.80
C GLY A 58 -0.67 10.28 -16.00
N GLN A 59 -1.40 9.17 -15.83
CA GLN A 59 -2.87 9.16 -15.91
C GLN A 59 -3.54 9.69 -14.63
N PHE A 60 -2.91 9.49 -13.48
CA PHE A 60 -3.36 9.96 -12.15
C PHE A 60 -2.13 10.23 -11.28
N LEU A 61 -2.32 11.00 -10.21
CA LEU A 61 -1.23 11.32 -9.28
C LEU A 61 -0.93 10.13 -8.37
N HIS A 62 0.35 9.73 -8.34
CA HIS A 62 0.90 8.76 -7.39
C HIS A 62 2.39 9.05 -7.15
N ASP A 63 2.93 8.49 -6.06
CA ASP A 63 4.23 8.87 -5.53
C ASP A 63 5.29 7.75 -5.59
N GLY A 64 4.98 6.56 -6.13
CA GLY A 64 5.86 5.39 -5.95
C GLY A 64 7.25 5.56 -6.55
N VAL A 65 7.36 6.02 -7.81
CA VAL A 65 8.65 6.32 -8.45
C VAL A 65 9.42 7.41 -7.69
N LYS A 66 8.73 8.49 -7.31
CA LYS A 66 9.32 9.60 -6.56
C LYS A 66 9.82 9.16 -5.18
N LYS A 67 9.11 8.27 -4.50
CA LYS A 67 9.52 7.67 -3.23
C LYS A 67 10.79 6.84 -3.39
N LEU A 68 10.87 5.99 -4.42
CA LEU A 68 12.07 5.20 -4.72
C LEU A 68 13.30 6.10 -4.93
N LEU A 69 13.17 7.12 -5.80
CA LEU A 69 14.28 8.05 -6.06
C LEU A 69 14.73 8.82 -4.81
N ARG A 70 13.80 9.27 -3.95
CA ARG A 70 14.14 9.94 -2.69
C ARG A 70 14.93 9.05 -1.71
N HIS A 71 14.80 7.72 -1.84
CA HIS A 71 15.58 6.75 -1.07
C HIS A 71 16.84 6.28 -1.81
N GLY A 72 17.24 6.96 -2.89
CA GLY A 72 18.45 6.64 -3.66
C GLY A 72 18.30 5.41 -4.56
N ILE A 73 17.08 4.94 -4.81
CA ILE A 73 16.80 3.78 -5.65
C ILE A 73 16.43 4.28 -7.04
N SER A 74 17.35 4.13 -8.00
CA SER A 74 17.10 4.52 -9.39
C SER A 74 16.04 3.64 -10.05
N VAL A 75 15.17 4.25 -10.85
CA VAL A 75 14.05 3.57 -11.53
C VAL A 75 14.19 3.70 -13.03
N TYR A 76 14.04 2.58 -13.73
CA TYR A 76 14.17 2.49 -15.17
C TYR A 76 13.02 1.70 -15.78
N ASP A 77 12.51 2.16 -16.91
CA ASP A 77 11.55 1.39 -17.72
C ASP A 77 12.25 0.74 -18.89
N VAL A 78 11.91 -0.52 -19.15
CA VAL A 78 12.34 -1.27 -20.33
C VAL A 78 11.56 -0.76 -21.55
N VAL A 79 12.28 -0.33 -22.58
CA VAL A 79 11.65 0.21 -23.80
C VAL A 79 11.07 -0.92 -24.67
N ARG A 80 11.84 -2.01 -24.81
CA ARG A 80 11.52 -3.22 -25.60
C ARG A 80 12.27 -4.41 -24.99
N ASP A 81 11.90 -5.62 -25.42
CA ASP A 81 12.57 -6.87 -25.03
C ASP A 81 12.49 -7.15 -23.52
N ARG A 82 11.25 -7.34 -23.03
CA ARG A 82 10.93 -7.63 -21.63
C ARG A 82 11.86 -8.70 -21.04
N ILE A 83 12.25 -8.46 -19.81
CA ILE A 83 13.17 -9.32 -19.06
C ILE A 83 12.33 -10.30 -18.25
N GLY A 84 12.50 -11.59 -18.50
CA GLY A 84 11.81 -12.64 -17.75
C GLY A 84 12.68 -13.26 -16.66
N SER A 85 12.26 -14.46 -16.22
CA SER A 85 12.93 -15.22 -15.15
C SER A 85 14.37 -15.64 -15.49
N GLU A 86 14.79 -15.55 -16.74
CA GLU A 86 16.17 -15.81 -17.17
C GLU A 86 17.22 -14.90 -16.51
N VAL A 87 16.80 -13.75 -15.97
CA VAL A 87 17.69 -12.81 -15.28
C VAL A 87 17.97 -13.21 -13.83
N ASN A 88 17.19 -14.14 -13.26
CA ASN A 88 17.31 -14.51 -11.85
C ASN A 88 18.71 -14.99 -11.51
N SER A 89 19.32 -14.37 -10.49
CA SER A 89 20.70 -14.64 -10.05
C SER A 89 21.79 -14.32 -11.10
N CYS A 90 21.45 -13.63 -12.18
CA CYS A 90 22.45 -13.08 -13.11
C CYS A 90 23.01 -11.77 -12.56
N HIS A 91 24.28 -11.49 -12.87
CA HIS A 91 24.82 -10.16 -12.65
C HIS A 91 24.37 -9.24 -13.78
N VAL A 92 24.05 -8.00 -13.43
CA VAL A 92 23.67 -6.96 -14.38
C VAL A 92 24.54 -5.72 -14.20
N SER A 93 24.81 -5.05 -15.33
CA SER A 93 25.39 -3.71 -15.37
C SER A 93 24.37 -2.77 -16.00
N LEU A 94 23.96 -1.77 -15.25
CA LEU A 94 23.00 -0.77 -15.67
C LEU A 94 23.73 0.57 -15.86
N SER A 95 23.73 1.05 -17.09
CA SER A 95 24.20 2.39 -17.47
C SER A 95 23.02 3.34 -17.66
N GLU A 96 23.25 4.56 -18.14
CA GLU A 96 22.18 5.56 -18.32
C GLU A 96 21.02 5.08 -19.19
N THR A 97 21.28 4.29 -20.24
CA THR A 97 20.25 3.89 -21.21
C THR A 97 20.25 2.40 -21.56
N THR A 98 21.13 1.61 -20.93
CA THR A 98 21.23 0.18 -21.21
C THR A 98 21.41 -0.65 -19.96
N LEU A 99 20.72 -1.78 -19.91
CA LEU A 99 20.94 -2.88 -18.97
C LEU A 99 21.66 -4.00 -19.72
N THR A 100 22.85 -4.38 -19.26
CA THR A 100 23.58 -5.56 -19.74
C THR A 100 23.40 -6.70 -18.74
N ILE A 101 22.84 -7.82 -19.19
CA ILE A 101 22.69 -9.05 -18.42
C ILE A 101 23.87 -9.97 -18.75
N HIS A 102 24.68 -10.26 -17.74
CA HIS A 102 25.82 -11.18 -17.83
C HIS A 102 25.29 -12.59 -17.53
N THR A 103 25.00 -13.36 -18.59
CA THR A 103 24.48 -14.72 -18.45
C THR A 103 25.58 -15.67 -17.96
N ARG A 104 25.19 -16.84 -17.41
CA ARG A 104 26.13 -17.87 -16.92
C ARG A 104 27.03 -18.45 -18.04
N SER A 105 26.63 -18.31 -19.30
CA SER A 105 27.48 -18.57 -20.46
C SER A 105 28.37 -17.34 -20.67
N LEU A 106 29.68 -17.50 -20.44
CA LEU A 106 30.69 -16.44 -20.55
C LEU A 106 30.71 -15.69 -21.90
N GLU A 107 30.00 -16.19 -22.92
CA GLU A 107 30.01 -15.64 -24.28
C GLU A 107 28.75 -14.85 -24.66
N LYS A 108 27.64 -14.93 -23.91
CA LYS A 108 26.39 -14.23 -24.27
C LYS A 108 26.02 -13.14 -23.26
N LYS A 109 26.14 -11.90 -23.72
CA LYS A 109 25.60 -10.70 -23.06
C LYS A 109 24.30 -10.31 -23.73
N ARG A 110 23.20 -10.25 -22.99
CA ARG A 110 21.95 -9.66 -23.48
C ARG A 110 21.93 -8.20 -23.07
N VAL A 111 21.79 -7.31 -24.05
CA VAL A 111 21.68 -5.87 -23.81
C VAL A 111 20.23 -5.47 -24.04
N VAL A 112 19.64 -4.79 -23.06
CA VAL A 112 18.26 -4.30 -23.07
C VAL A 112 18.28 -2.79 -22.96
N LYS A 113 17.50 -2.10 -23.80
CA LYS A 113 17.38 -0.65 -23.74
C LYS A 113 16.42 -0.25 -22.61
N VAL A 114 16.87 0.68 -21.78
CA VAL A 114 16.09 1.20 -20.65
C VAL A 114 16.07 2.72 -20.66
N VAL A 115 15.09 3.32 -19.99
CA VAL A 115 14.95 4.77 -19.83
C VAL A 115 14.84 5.11 -18.34
N PRO A 116 15.71 5.98 -17.81
CA PRO A 116 15.67 6.38 -16.41
C PRO A 116 14.57 7.41 -16.15
N TYR A 117 14.02 7.39 -14.93
CA TYR A 117 13.22 8.49 -14.42
C TYR A 117 14.10 9.58 -13.81
N THR A 118 13.97 10.80 -14.34
CA THR A 118 14.56 12.02 -13.77
C THR A 118 13.50 12.87 -13.07
N LEU A 119 13.94 13.83 -12.25
CA LEU A 119 13.02 14.78 -11.61
C LEU A 119 12.18 15.57 -12.64
N GLU A 120 12.77 15.90 -13.80
CA GLU A 120 12.08 16.60 -14.89
C GLU A 120 10.99 15.74 -15.51
N THR A 121 11.30 14.46 -15.82
CA THR A 121 10.30 13.54 -16.37
C THR A 121 9.14 13.30 -15.40
N ILE A 122 9.44 13.18 -14.09
CA ILE A 122 8.41 13.05 -13.05
C ILE A 122 7.55 14.30 -12.99
N GLN A 123 8.15 15.50 -12.98
CA GLN A 123 7.40 16.75 -12.91
C GLN A 123 6.45 16.90 -14.12
N ALA A 124 6.92 16.55 -15.32
CA ALA A 124 6.09 16.57 -16.53
C ALA A 124 4.91 15.59 -16.42
N LEU A 125 5.14 14.36 -15.94
CA LEU A 125 4.10 13.35 -15.74
C LEU A 125 3.11 13.73 -14.64
N GLU A 126 3.56 14.36 -13.55
CA GLU A 126 2.68 14.90 -12.52
C GLU A 126 1.80 16.04 -13.06
N ASN A 127 2.34 16.92 -13.90
CA ASN A 127 1.55 17.97 -14.54
C ASN A 127 0.48 17.38 -15.46
N LYS A 128 0.86 16.41 -16.30
CA LYS A 128 -0.09 15.65 -17.12
C LYS A 128 -1.19 14.99 -16.28
N ALA A 129 -0.83 14.38 -15.16
CA ALA A 129 -1.79 13.75 -14.25
C ALA A 129 -2.74 14.78 -13.60
N ARG A 130 -2.24 15.97 -13.23
CA ARG A 130 -3.08 17.07 -12.70
C ARG A 130 -4.09 17.54 -13.73
N GLU A 131 -3.67 17.74 -14.98
CA GLU A 131 -4.54 18.12 -16.09
C GLU A 131 -5.63 17.07 -16.36
N ASN A 132 -5.27 15.78 -16.27
CA ASN A 132 -6.19 14.67 -16.49
C ASN A 132 -7.08 14.31 -15.28
N ASN A 133 -6.88 14.96 -14.12
CA ASN A 133 -7.48 14.51 -12.86
C ASN A 133 -9.01 14.53 -12.87
N ILE A 134 -9.63 15.61 -13.39
CA ILE A 134 -11.09 15.75 -13.41
C ILE A 134 -11.75 14.74 -14.38
N PRO A 135 -11.32 14.62 -15.65
CA PRO A 135 -11.85 13.57 -16.54
C PRO A 135 -11.64 12.16 -16.00
N ALA A 136 -10.46 11.88 -15.44
CA ALA A 136 -10.16 10.57 -14.86
C ALA A 136 -11.06 10.23 -13.66
N PHE A 137 -11.36 11.24 -12.84
CA PHE A 137 -12.27 11.12 -11.70
C PHE A 137 -13.72 10.90 -12.15
N GLU A 138 -14.20 11.65 -13.14
CA GLU A 138 -15.54 11.44 -13.70
C GLU A 138 -15.69 10.01 -14.23
N GLN A 139 -14.71 9.53 -15.02
CA GLN A 139 -14.73 8.16 -15.53
C GLN A 139 -14.68 7.13 -14.41
N PHE A 140 -13.88 7.35 -13.37
CA PHE A 140 -13.79 6.47 -12.21
C PHE A 140 -15.13 6.40 -11.47
N CYS A 141 -15.81 7.53 -11.28
CA CYS A 141 -17.14 7.58 -10.68
C CYS A 141 -18.18 6.83 -11.52
N ARG A 142 -18.21 7.04 -12.84
CA ARG A 142 -19.11 6.31 -13.76
C ARG A 142 -18.89 4.80 -13.67
N ASN A 143 -17.64 4.35 -13.74
CA ASN A 143 -17.29 2.94 -13.57
C ASN A 143 -17.72 2.41 -12.21
N SER A 144 -17.51 3.19 -11.14
CA SER A 144 -17.87 2.77 -9.77
C SER A 144 -19.37 2.55 -9.62
N LEU A 145 -20.21 3.43 -10.19
CA LEU A 145 -21.67 3.27 -10.17
C LEU A 145 -22.12 2.05 -10.99
N LEU A 146 -21.57 1.88 -12.20
CA LEU A 146 -21.87 0.71 -13.04
C LEU A 146 -21.47 -0.61 -12.36
N HIS A 147 -20.29 -0.65 -11.74
CA HIS A 147 -19.85 -1.81 -10.97
C HIS A 147 -20.72 -2.02 -9.73
N ALA A 148 -21.10 -0.96 -9.01
CA ALA A 148 -21.96 -1.09 -7.85
C ALA A 148 -23.34 -1.66 -8.21
N GLU A 149 -23.94 -1.24 -9.32
CA GLU A 149 -25.21 -1.79 -9.80
C GLU A 149 -25.12 -3.30 -10.03
N LYS A 150 -24.04 -3.76 -10.69
CA LYS A 150 -23.78 -5.18 -10.91
C LYS A 150 -23.51 -5.93 -9.59
N ASP A 151 -22.56 -5.43 -8.81
CA ASP A 151 -22.05 -6.07 -7.59
C ASP A 151 -23.14 -6.16 -6.51
N LEU A 152 -24.14 -5.28 -6.51
CA LEU A 152 -25.22 -5.27 -5.49
C LEU A 152 -25.96 -6.60 -5.42
N SER A 153 -26.38 -7.13 -6.57
CA SER A 153 -27.15 -8.37 -6.64
C SER A 153 -26.33 -9.57 -6.12
N GLU A 154 -25.07 -9.66 -6.55
CA GLU A 154 -24.12 -10.69 -6.11
C GLU A 154 -23.80 -10.57 -4.63
N MET A 155 -23.59 -9.34 -4.12
CA MET A 155 -23.32 -9.07 -2.71
C MET A 155 -24.49 -9.51 -1.82
N ILE A 156 -25.72 -9.17 -2.21
CA ILE A 156 -26.93 -9.58 -1.49
C ILE A 156 -27.04 -11.11 -1.47
N GLN A 157 -26.79 -11.78 -2.60
CA GLN A 157 -26.82 -13.24 -2.66
C GLN A 157 -25.75 -13.88 -1.76
N CYS A 158 -24.51 -13.38 -1.80
CA CYS A 158 -23.44 -13.83 -0.91
C CYS A 158 -23.85 -13.66 0.56
N TRP A 159 -24.41 -12.50 0.90
CA TRP A 159 -24.88 -12.20 2.26
C TRP A 159 -25.95 -13.17 2.77
N HIS A 160 -26.89 -13.58 1.91
CA HIS A 160 -27.95 -14.54 2.28
C HIS A 160 -27.42 -15.97 2.41
N ASN A 161 -26.52 -16.38 1.51
CA ASN A 161 -25.94 -17.73 1.52
C ASN A 161 -24.93 -17.93 2.66
N TRP A 162 -24.36 -16.83 3.17
CA TRP A 162 -23.45 -16.87 4.30
C TRP A 162 -24.20 -17.26 5.58
N LYS A 163 -23.90 -18.45 6.10
CA LYS A 163 -24.35 -18.89 7.42
C LYS A 163 -23.69 -18.02 8.49
N SER A 164 -24.46 -17.17 9.14
CA SER A 164 -23.96 -16.34 10.25
C SER A 164 -23.52 -17.21 11.42
N GLY A 165 -22.33 -16.94 11.95
CA GLY A 165 -21.94 -17.32 13.30
C GLY A 165 -22.08 -16.16 14.29
N ASP A 166 -21.49 -16.35 15.47
CA ASP A 166 -21.42 -15.37 16.57
C ASP A 166 -19.96 -15.14 17.00
N ALA A 167 -18.98 -15.42 16.14
CA ALA A 167 -17.56 -15.41 16.51
C ALA A 167 -17.07 -14.04 17.01
N LEU A 168 -17.69 -12.96 16.52
CA LEU A 168 -17.32 -11.57 16.81
C LEU A 168 -18.43 -10.81 17.56
N ARG A 169 -19.43 -11.53 18.09
CA ARG A 169 -20.62 -10.91 18.68
C ARG A 169 -20.26 -9.92 19.77
N GLN A 170 -20.71 -8.67 19.59
CA GLN A 170 -20.48 -7.53 20.51
C GLN A 170 -19.00 -7.21 20.76
N ARG A 171 -18.10 -7.59 19.84
CA ARG A 171 -16.69 -7.23 19.90
C ARG A 171 -16.39 -6.08 18.96
N ASP A 172 -15.49 -5.21 19.39
CA ASP A 172 -14.85 -4.25 18.51
C ASP A 172 -13.70 -4.95 17.77
N ILE A 173 -13.53 -4.64 16.49
CA ILE A 173 -12.62 -5.34 15.58
C ILE A 173 -11.68 -4.35 14.91
N LEU A 174 -10.39 -4.68 14.83
CA LEU A 174 -9.42 -4.01 13.97
C LEU A 174 -9.21 -4.82 12.69
N ILE A 175 -9.55 -4.24 11.54
CA ILE A 175 -9.21 -4.80 10.23
C ILE A 175 -8.00 -4.04 9.68
N VAL A 176 -6.92 -4.76 9.40
CA VAL A 176 -5.68 -4.18 8.86
C VAL A 176 -5.52 -4.57 7.39
N VAL A 177 -5.41 -3.56 6.53
CA VAL A 177 -5.20 -3.69 5.09
C VAL A 177 -3.88 -3.01 4.70
N ARG A 178 -3.15 -3.61 3.76
CA ARG A 178 -1.91 -3.05 3.23
C ARG A 178 -2.17 -1.99 2.15
N GLY A 179 -2.60 -0.80 2.59
CA GLY A 179 -2.68 0.40 1.74
C GLY A 179 -1.60 1.45 2.08
N SER A 180 -1.72 2.65 1.52
CA SER A 180 -0.70 3.69 1.71
C SER A 180 -0.49 4.07 3.18
N GLN A 181 0.79 4.16 3.60
CA GLN A 181 1.24 4.57 4.93
C GLN A 181 0.69 3.77 6.13
N PHE A 182 0.08 2.61 5.88
CA PHE A 182 -0.57 1.81 6.91
C PHE A 182 0.39 1.37 8.04
N GLU A 183 1.69 1.18 7.78
CA GLU A 183 2.69 0.85 8.81
C GLU A 183 2.77 1.94 9.91
N LYS A 184 2.66 3.21 9.51
CA LYS A 184 2.67 4.33 10.46
C LYS A 184 1.41 4.33 11.31
N ASP A 185 0.26 4.07 10.69
CA ASP A 185 -1.02 3.94 11.38
C ASP A 185 -1.00 2.74 12.33
N LEU A 186 -0.44 1.61 11.90
CA LEU A 186 -0.35 0.39 12.69
C LEU A 186 0.51 0.58 13.94
N LYS A 187 1.64 1.29 13.81
CA LYS A 187 2.48 1.71 14.95
C LYS A 187 1.74 2.64 15.91
N TRP A 188 0.84 3.48 15.41
CA TRP A 188 -0.01 4.31 16.24
C TRP A 188 -1.03 3.44 16.99
N VAL A 189 -1.77 2.59 16.27
CA VAL A 189 -2.80 1.70 16.82
C VAL A 189 -2.24 0.76 17.89
N LYS A 190 -1.07 0.15 17.66
CA LYS A 190 -0.39 -0.70 18.65
C LYS A 190 -0.30 -0.09 20.05
N ARG A 191 -0.17 1.24 20.14
CA ARG A 191 0.02 1.96 21.41
C ARG A 191 -1.28 2.45 22.05
N HIS A 192 -2.37 2.49 21.30
CA HIS A 192 -3.60 3.18 21.72
C HIS A 192 -4.84 2.28 21.70
N LEU A 193 -4.83 1.20 20.92
CA LEU A 193 -5.96 0.29 20.86
C LEU A 193 -5.93 -0.67 22.06
N PRO A 194 -7.07 -0.90 22.72
CA PRO A 194 -7.20 -1.90 23.77
C PRO A 194 -6.80 -3.31 23.29
N SER A 195 -6.26 -4.12 24.19
CA SER A 195 -5.78 -5.47 23.87
C SER A 195 -6.89 -6.51 23.67
N ASP A 196 -8.12 -6.18 24.05
CA ASP A 196 -9.33 -7.02 23.90
C ASP A 196 -10.04 -6.83 22.55
N VAL A 197 -9.58 -5.90 21.71
CA VAL A 197 -10.04 -5.76 20.33
C VAL A 197 -9.58 -6.96 19.51
N SER A 198 -10.53 -7.68 18.90
CA SER A 198 -10.17 -8.77 17.99
C SER A 198 -9.63 -8.21 16.67
N THR A 199 -8.80 -8.96 15.98
CA THR A 199 -7.98 -8.45 14.88
C THR A 199 -8.07 -9.33 13.64
N ILE A 200 -8.22 -8.68 12.49
CA ILE A 200 -8.28 -9.31 11.18
C ILE A 200 -7.18 -8.72 10.31
N ALA A 201 -6.27 -9.56 9.83
CA ALA A 201 -5.32 -9.18 8.80
C ALA A 201 -5.88 -9.50 7.41
N VAL A 202 -5.85 -8.52 6.49
CA VAL A 202 -6.18 -8.76 5.09
C VAL A 202 -4.91 -9.08 4.30
N ASP A 203 -4.80 -10.33 3.86
CA ASP A 203 -3.67 -10.88 3.10
C ASP A 203 -2.31 -10.47 3.74
N GLY A 204 -1.38 -9.87 2.98
CA GLY A 204 -0.03 -9.54 3.45
C GLY A 204 0.05 -8.53 4.60
N ALA A 205 -1.06 -7.93 5.03
CA ALA A 205 -1.09 -7.14 6.27
C ALA A 205 -0.70 -7.98 7.51
N ALA A 206 -0.89 -9.30 7.45
CA ALA A 206 -0.56 -10.22 8.54
C ALA A 206 0.94 -10.16 8.89
N ASP A 207 1.82 -10.04 7.89
CA ASP A 207 3.27 -9.95 8.11
C ASP A 207 3.62 -8.67 8.90
N SER A 208 3.07 -7.53 8.51
CA SER A 208 3.28 -6.25 9.18
C SER A 208 2.73 -6.21 10.60
N MET A 209 1.58 -6.85 10.85
CA MET A 209 1.03 -7.02 12.19
C MET A 209 2.00 -7.78 13.09
N LEU A 210 2.53 -8.91 12.62
CA LEU A 210 3.48 -9.73 13.38
C LEU A 210 4.81 -9.01 13.65
N GLU A 211 5.32 -8.25 12.69
CA GLU A 211 6.49 -7.39 12.90
C GLU A 211 6.26 -6.34 13.98
N HIS A 212 5.03 -5.84 14.09
CA HIS A 212 4.60 -4.95 15.15
C HIS A 212 4.15 -5.70 16.42
N GLY A 213 4.29 -7.03 16.50
CA GLY A 213 3.90 -7.81 17.68
C GLY A 213 2.39 -7.82 17.95
N ILE A 214 1.57 -7.62 16.92
CA ILE A 214 0.11 -7.80 16.96
C ILE A 214 -0.16 -9.15 16.30
N LEU A 215 -0.77 -10.07 17.05
CA LEU A 215 -1.17 -11.38 16.51
C LEU A 215 -2.57 -11.25 15.92
N PRO A 216 -2.78 -11.55 14.61
CA PRO A 216 -4.12 -11.59 14.05
C PRO A 216 -4.91 -12.77 14.60
N ASP A 217 -6.19 -12.56 14.90
CA ASP A 217 -7.14 -13.64 15.19
C ASP A 217 -7.58 -14.34 13.90
N PHE A 218 -7.75 -13.55 12.84
CA PHE A 218 -8.13 -14.02 11.51
C PHE A 218 -7.17 -13.47 10.44
N ILE A 219 -6.89 -14.29 9.42
CA ILE A 219 -6.27 -13.85 8.18
C ILE A 219 -7.24 -14.12 7.04
N ILE A 220 -7.65 -13.07 6.32
CA ILE A 220 -8.64 -13.15 5.24
C ILE A 220 -8.02 -12.64 3.93
N GLY A 221 -8.12 -13.41 2.84
CA GLY A 221 -7.68 -12.95 1.52
C GLY A 221 -7.33 -14.05 0.52
N ASP A 222 -6.59 -13.69 -0.53
CA ASP A 222 -6.11 -14.64 -1.55
C ASP A 222 -4.83 -15.39 -1.13
N MET A 223 -4.28 -15.03 0.04
CA MET A 223 -3.10 -15.61 0.68
C MET A 223 -1.80 -15.49 -0.11
N ASP A 224 -1.80 -14.79 -1.24
CA ASP A 224 -0.67 -14.82 -2.15
C ASP A 224 0.51 -13.97 -1.65
N SER A 225 0.23 -13.01 -0.76
CA SER A 225 1.23 -12.07 -0.24
C SER A 225 1.56 -12.27 1.24
N CYS A 226 0.89 -13.20 1.92
CA CYS A 226 1.29 -13.68 3.25
C CYS A 226 2.57 -14.54 3.21
N SER A 227 3.52 -14.27 4.09
CA SER A 227 4.67 -15.14 4.31
C SER A 227 4.29 -16.48 4.96
N TYR A 228 5.21 -17.46 4.90
CA TYR A 228 5.07 -18.73 5.63
C TYR A 228 4.87 -18.52 7.14
N ARG A 229 5.53 -17.50 7.69
CA ARG A 229 5.48 -17.15 9.11
C ARG A 229 4.09 -16.66 9.50
N SER A 230 3.47 -15.77 8.71
CA SER A 230 2.13 -15.27 9.02
C SER A 230 1.05 -16.32 8.89
N LEU A 231 1.11 -17.16 7.85
CA LEU A 231 0.15 -18.25 7.69
C LEU A 231 0.21 -19.32 8.80
N ARG A 232 1.24 -19.30 9.65
CA ARG A 232 1.42 -20.22 10.79
C ARG A 232 1.39 -19.54 12.15
N CYS A 233 0.96 -18.28 12.21
CA CYS A 233 0.97 -17.53 13.48
C CYS A 233 -0.15 -17.91 14.45
N GLY A 234 -1.01 -18.87 14.10
CA GLY A 234 -2.12 -19.34 14.93
C GLY A 234 -3.47 -18.69 14.61
N ALA A 235 -3.52 -17.76 13.65
CA ALA A 235 -4.76 -17.17 13.18
C ALA A 235 -5.65 -18.19 12.44
N GLN A 236 -6.97 -18.00 12.52
CA GLN A 236 -7.89 -18.73 11.65
C GLN A 236 -7.76 -18.19 10.22
N LEU A 237 -7.46 -19.09 9.28
CA LEU A 237 -7.25 -18.74 7.88
C LEU A 237 -8.56 -18.85 7.11
N MET A 238 -8.95 -17.79 6.40
CA MET A 238 -10.15 -17.78 5.56
C MET A 238 -9.80 -17.29 4.16
N VAL A 239 -9.80 -18.20 3.20
CA VAL A 239 -9.50 -17.88 1.80
C VAL A 239 -10.70 -17.17 1.17
N HIS A 240 -10.46 -15.99 0.63
CA HIS A 240 -11.44 -15.29 -0.19
C HIS A 240 -11.63 -16.02 -1.51
N GLN A 241 -12.86 -16.46 -1.74
CA GLN A 241 -13.33 -17.13 -2.94
C GLN A 241 -14.22 -16.18 -3.74
N ASN A 242 -13.94 -16.07 -5.03
CA ASN A 242 -14.78 -15.31 -5.94
C ASN A 242 -16.15 -15.98 -6.11
N VAL A 243 -17.17 -15.21 -6.51
CA VAL A 243 -18.54 -15.71 -6.73
C VAL A 243 -18.64 -16.84 -7.78
N ASN A 244 -17.67 -16.94 -8.69
CA ASN A 244 -17.57 -18.02 -9.68
C ASN A 244 -16.96 -19.32 -9.11
N GLY A 245 -16.60 -19.34 -7.82
CA GLY A 245 -15.99 -20.48 -7.13
C GLY A 245 -14.46 -20.52 -7.17
N GLU A 246 -13.80 -19.62 -7.89
CA GLU A 246 -12.34 -19.57 -7.94
C GLU A 246 -11.76 -19.09 -6.59
N ALA A 247 -10.85 -19.88 -6.03
CA ALA A 247 -10.15 -19.56 -4.79
C ALA A 247 -8.67 -19.95 -4.90
N PRO A 248 -7.83 -19.14 -5.60
CA PRO A 248 -6.41 -19.47 -5.79
C PRO A 248 -5.65 -19.70 -4.48
N GLY A 249 -6.06 -19.01 -3.40
CA GLY A 249 -5.47 -19.19 -2.08
C GLY A 249 -5.59 -20.61 -1.52
N LEU A 250 -6.64 -21.37 -1.89
CA LEU A 250 -6.81 -22.75 -1.42
C LEU A 250 -5.71 -23.69 -1.95
N LEU A 251 -5.25 -23.48 -3.19
CA LEU A 251 -4.14 -24.25 -3.75
C LEU A 251 -2.88 -24.05 -2.91
N ARG A 252 -2.57 -22.79 -2.57
CA ARG A 252 -1.44 -22.45 -1.70
C ARG A 252 -1.60 -23.05 -0.30
N MET A 253 -2.80 -23.02 0.29
CA MET A 253 -3.03 -23.65 1.60
C MET A 253 -2.76 -25.15 1.56
N LYS A 254 -3.21 -25.83 0.50
CA LYS A 254 -2.97 -27.26 0.28
C LYS A 254 -1.48 -27.57 0.12
N GLU A 255 -0.76 -26.81 -0.69
CA GLU A 255 0.69 -26.95 -0.88
C GLU A 255 1.46 -26.79 0.45
N LEU A 256 0.99 -25.88 1.31
CA LEU A 256 1.58 -25.63 2.62
C LEU A 256 1.06 -26.58 3.71
N ASN A 257 0.17 -27.53 3.39
CA ASN A 257 -0.51 -28.41 4.34
C ASN A 257 -1.17 -27.64 5.51
N LEU A 258 -1.82 -26.52 5.19
CA LEU A 258 -2.58 -25.70 6.13
C LEU A 258 -4.09 -25.87 5.89
N LYS A 259 -4.86 -25.82 6.97
CA LYS A 259 -6.32 -25.77 6.89
C LYS A 259 -6.76 -24.32 6.80
N ALA A 260 -7.71 -24.05 5.91
CA ALA A 260 -8.36 -22.76 5.80
C ALA A 260 -9.83 -22.96 5.43
N ASP A 261 -10.68 -22.12 5.99
CA ASP A 261 -12.08 -22.00 5.57
C ASP A 261 -12.15 -21.12 4.30
N THR A 262 -13.33 -21.05 3.69
CA THR A 262 -13.58 -20.19 2.52
C THR A 262 -14.64 -19.16 2.84
N ILE A 263 -14.40 -17.92 2.39
CA ILE A 263 -15.39 -16.85 2.36
C ILE A 263 -15.69 -16.56 0.89
N THR A 264 -16.92 -16.86 0.46
CA THR A 264 -17.39 -16.46 -0.87
C THR A 264 -17.99 -15.07 -0.80
N PHE A 265 -17.37 -14.10 -1.47
CA PHE A 265 -17.87 -12.73 -1.52
C PHE A 265 -17.50 -12.04 -2.83
N VAL A 266 -18.19 -10.95 -3.16
CA VAL A 266 -17.88 -10.12 -4.33
C VAL A 266 -16.90 -9.02 -3.96
N GLY A 267 -15.99 -8.65 -4.87
CA GLY A 267 -15.10 -7.51 -4.70
C GLY A 267 -13.69 -7.88 -4.25
N MET A 268 -13.12 -7.07 -3.35
CA MET A 268 -11.77 -7.23 -2.83
C MET A 268 -11.77 -8.06 -1.54
N SER A 269 -10.61 -8.61 -1.17
CA SER A 269 -10.41 -9.26 0.14
C SER A 269 -10.70 -8.33 1.33
N GLU A 270 -10.53 -7.01 1.14
CA GLU A 270 -10.95 -5.98 2.10
C GLU A 270 -12.47 -5.98 2.30
N ASP A 271 -13.25 -6.09 1.22
CA ASP A 271 -14.71 -6.12 1.27
C ASP A 271 -15.21 -7.42 1.92
N ALA A 272 -14.58 -8.56 1.60
CA ALA A 272 -14.87 -9.85 2.23
C ALA A 272 -14.60 -9.85 3.74
N ALA A 273 -13.51 -9.21 4.18
CA ALA A 273 -13.20 -9.06 5.60
C ALA A 273 -14.20 -8.17 6.34
N LEU A 274 -14.63 -7.07 5.71
CA LEU A 274 -15.71 -6.21 6.24
C LEU A 274 -17.03 -6.99 6.36
N ALA A 275 -17.39 -7.74 5.32
CA ALA A 275 -18.61 -8.55 5.30
C ALA A 275 -18.57 -9.63 6.38
N PHE A 276 -17.45 -10.33 6.55
CA PHE A 276 -17.25 -11.29 7.64
C PHE A 276 -17.47 -10.64 9.00
N ALA A 277 -16.82 -9.50 9.25
CA ALA A 277 -16.91 -8.83 10.54
C ALA A 277 -18.35 -8.45 10.89
N LEU A 278 -19.07 -7.86 9.93
CA LEU A 278 -20.49 -7.51 10.11
C LEU A 278 -21.37 -8.73 10.31
N LYS A 279 -21.15 -9.80 9.52
CA LYS A 279 -21.97 -11.00 9.56
C LYS A 279 -21.82 -11.80 10.86
N GLU A 280 -20.64 -11.78 11.45
CA GLU A 280 -20.32 -12.40 12.75
C GLU A 280 -20.66 -11.53 13.97
N GLY A 281 -21.31 -10.38 13.75
CA GLY A 281 -21.87 -9.56 14.82
C GLY A 281 -20.90 -8.58 15.48
N ALA A 282 -19.87 -8.12 14.76
CA ALA A 282 -18.99 -7.05 15.23
C ALA A 282 -19.78 -5.77 15.61
N ASN A 283 -19.36 -5.12 16.68
CA ASN A 283 -19.96 -3.88 17.17
C ASN A 283 -19.40 -2.68 16.42
N ASN A 284 -18.12 -2.34 16.65
CA ASN A 284 -17.36 -1.36 15.88
C ASN A 284 -16.29 -2.04 15.03
N ILE A 285 -16.04 -1.50 13.84
CA ILE A 285 -15.00 -1.97 12.92
C ILE A 285 -14.01 -0.84 12.67
N TYR A 286 -12.84 -0.91 13.28
CA TYR A 286 -11.71 -0.04 13.02
C TYR A 286 -10.98 -0.50 11.76
N LEU A 287 -11.15 0.23 10.66
CA LEU A 287 -10.50 -0.09 9.39
C LEU A 287 -9.18 0.67 9.26
N LEU A 288 -8.06 -0.04 9.18
CA LEU A 288 -6.73 0.53 9.05
C LEU A 288 -6.14 0.24 7.67
N GLY A 289 -5.70 1.28 6.98
CA GLY A 289 -5.01 1.15 5.68
C GLY A 289 -5.91 0.83 4.49
N GLY A 290 -7.24 0.73 4.69
CA GLY A 290 -8.20 0.43 3.62
C GLY A 290 -8.18 1.42 2.45
N HIS A 291 -8.57 0.96 1.25
CA HIS A 291 -8.53 1.78 0.04
C HIS A 291 -9.71 2.76 0.01
N ARG A 292 -9.44 4.06 -0.22
CA ARG A 292 -10.48 5.10 -0.06
C ARG A 292 -10.69 6.06 -1.24
N ASP A 293 -9.77 6.11 -2.19
CA ASP A 293 -9.83 7.08 -3.29
C ASP A 293 -9.44 6.50 -4.65
N MET A 294 -9.72 7.26 -5.72
CA MET A 294 -9.44 6.86 -7.10
C MET A 294 -7.99 6.43 -7.30
N THR A 295 -7.03 7.16 -6.73
CA THR A 295 -5.60 6.87 -6.89
C THR A 295 -5.28 5.49 -6.34
N GLU A 296 -5.77 5.17 -5.15
CA GLU A 296 -5.51 3.88 -4.50
C GLU A 296 -6.16 2.70 -5.25
N TYR A 297 -7.40 2.86 -5.71
CA TYR A 297 -8.07 1.81 -6.51
C TYR A 297 -7.38 1.62 -7.87
N ARG A 298 -7.04 2.70 -8.58
CA ARG A 298 -6.33 2.62 -9.88
C ARG A 298 -4.96 1.99 -9.74
N SER A 299 -4.25 2.29 -8.65
CA SER A 299 -2.97 1.65 -8.31
C SER A 299 -3.07 0.13 -8.15
N LYS A 300 -4.26 -0.40 -7.80
CA LYS A 300 -4.53 -1.85 -7.76
C LYS A 300 -5.09 -2.40 -9.07
N GLY A 301 -5.01 -1.63 -10.17
CA GLY A 301 -5.56 -1.99 -11.47
C GLY A 301 -7.09 -1.94 -11.53
N ARG A 302 -7.74 -1.28 -10.56
CA ARG A 302 -9.21 -1.16 -10.53
C ARG A 302 -9.67 0.17 -11.12
N SER A 303 -10.57 0.09 -12.08
CA SER A 303 -11.14 1.26 -12.77
C SER A 303 -12.30 1.92 -12.01
N GLY A 304 -12.74 1.33 -10.90
CA GLY A 304 -13.82 1.80 -10.02
C GLY A 304 -13.84 1.05 -8.67
N MET A 305 -14.74 1.46 -7.77
CA MET A 305 -14.85 0.95 -6.39
C MET A 305 -16.26 0.41 -6.03
N GLY A 306 -16.90 -0.34 -6.94
CA GLY A 306 -18.30 -0.81 -6.80
C GLY A 306 -18.62 -1.49 -5.47
N SER A 307 -18.19 -2.74 -5.29
CA SER A 307 -18.33 -3.54 -4.05
C SER A 307 -17.96 -2.77 -2.79
N SER A 308 -16.81 -2.09 -2.77
CA SER A 308 -16.35 -1.31 -1.62
C SER A 308 -17.26 -0.12 -1.30
N LEU A 309 -17.84 0.54 -2.32
CA LEU A 309 -18.84 1.59 -2.12
C LEU A 309 -20.09 1.03 -1.44
N ILE A 310 -20.61 -0.10 -1.92
CA ILE A 310 -21.81 -0.74 -1.34
C ILE A 310 -21.53 -1.19 0.10
N MET A 311 -20.39 -1.83 0.35
CA MET A 311 -20.04 -2.30 1.69
C MET A 311 -19.94 -1.15 2.69
N ARG A 312 -19.35 -0.01 2.30
CA ARG A 312 -19.30 1.18 3.16
C ARG A 312 -20.69 1.77 3.40
N MET A 313 -21.56 1.80 2.40
CA MET A 313 -22.95 2.23 2.57
C MET A 313 -23.74 1.29 3.49
N PHE A 314 -23.56 -0.03 3.33
CA PHE A 314 -24.25 -1.06 4.11
C PHE A 314 -23.82 -1.08 5.57
N ALA A 315 -22.51 -1.00 5.83
CA ALA A 315 -21.96 -0.99 7.19
C ALA A 315 -22.23 0.33 7.95
N GLY A 316 -22.40 1.43 7.21
CA GLY A 316 -22.71 2.74 7.77
C GLY A 316 -21.75 3.16 8.88
N GLY A 317 -22.32 3.58 10.02
CA GLY A 317 -21.56 4.09 11.16
C GLY A 317 -20.74 3.06 11.93
N GLN A 318 -20.85 1.76 11.61
CA GLN A 318 -20.04 0.73 12.28
C GLN A 318 -18.57 0.78 11.82
N ILE A 319 -18.28 1.34 10.64
CA ILE A 319 -16.90 1.48 10.16
C ILE A 319 -16.30 2.79 10.66
N ILE A 320 -15.17 2.68 11.36
CA ILE A 320 -14.34 3.79 11.80
C ILE A 320 -13.02 3.72 11.03
N ASP A 321 -12.86 4.60 10.04
CA ASP A 321 -11.66 4.65 9.21
C ASP A 321 -10.49 5.29 9.98
N LEU A 322 -9.45 4.50 10.24
CA LEU A 322 -8.23 4.91 10.96
C LEU A 322 -7.11 5.34 10.01
N LYS A 323 -7.34 5.43 8.71
CA LYS A 323 -6.29 5.78 7.76
C LYS A 323 -5.77 7.20 7.97
N GLY A 324 -4.47 7.32 8.21
CA GLY A 324 -3.81 8.58 8.52
C GLY A 324 -3.89 9.00 10.00
N ILE A 325 -4.37 8.12 10.90
CA ILE A 325 -4.45 8.39 12.35
C ILE A 325 -3.10 8.77 12.96
N HIS A 326 -1.99 8.26 12.41
CA HIS A 326 -0.63 8.61 12.84
C HIS A 326 -0.34 10.13 12.79
N SER A 327 -1.04 10.86 11.92
CA SER A 327 -0.87 12.32 11.79
C SER A 327 -1.27 13.09 13.06
N LEU A 328 -2.14 12.53 13.90
CA LEU A 328 -2.51 13.13 15.19
C LEU A 328 -1.33 13.22 16.15
N GLU A 329 -0.42 12.24 16.11
CA GLU A 329 0.77 12.25 16.97
C GLU A 329 1.75 13.34 16.55
N ASN A 330 1.97 13.51 15.25
CA ASN A 330 2.82 14.57 14.71
C ASN A 330 2.31 15.96 15.13
N LYS A 331 0.99 16.14 15.16
CA LYS A 331 0.38 17.39 15.67
C LYS A 331 0.64 17.61 17.15
N LYS A 332 0.49 16.58 18.00
CA LYS A 332 0.81 16.68 19.45
C LYS A 332 2.30 16.96 19.68
N HIS A 333 3.19 16.36 18.90
CA HIS A 333 4.62 16.61 19.00
C HIS A 333 4.97 18.05 18.56
N ASN A 334 4.45 18.50 17.43
CA ASN A 334 4.64 19.88 16.97
C ASN A 334 4.03 20.91 17.93
N GLN A 335 2.89 20.61 18.56
CA GLN A 335 2.30 21.46 19.58
C GLN A 335 3.18 21.52 20.84
N LYS A 336 3.70 20.39 21.32
CA LYS A 336 4.66 20.37 22.44
C LYS A 336 5.94 21.15 22.13
N ILE A 337 6.45 21.08 20.90
CA ILE A 337 7.60 21.89 20.46
C ILE A 337 7.23 23.38 20.45
N LYS A 338 6.08 23.75 19.90
CA LYS A 338 5.59 25.15 19.93
C LYS A 338 5.40 25.66 21.35
N ASP A 339 4.82 24.86 22.23
CA ASP A 339 4.62 25.20 23.65
C ASP A 339 5.97 25.30 24.39
N TRP A 340 6.94 24.45 24.04
CA TRP A 340 8.30 24.51 24.58
C TRP A 340 9.06 25.76 24.09
N ILE A 341 9.00 26.07 22.79
CA ILE A 341 9.55 27.31 22.21
C ILE A 341 8.86 28.54 22.79
N GLY A 342 7.55 28.50 22.98
CA GLY A 342 6.76 29.55 23.63
C GLY A 342 7.18 29.75 25.09
N LYS A 343 7.42 28.67 25.84
CA LYS A 343 7.97 28.75 27.21
C LYS A 343 9.41 29.28 27.25
N LEU A 344 10.22 29.03 26.23
CA LEU A 344 11.55 29.62 26.06
C LEU A 344 11.48 31.14 25.80
N HIS A 345 10.47 31.60 25.04
CA HIS A 345 10.24 33.04 24.80
C HIS A 345 9.59 33.77 25.98
N ILE A 346 9.09 33.06 27.01
CA ILE A 346 8.50 33.67 28.22
C ILE A 346 9.57 33.86 29.34
N ARG A 347 10.83 33.52 29.11
CA ARG A 347 11.95 33.81 30.04
C ARG A 347 12.84 34.95 29.54
N PHE A 348 12.27 36.15 29.42
CA PHE A 348 13.03 37.40 29.54
C PHE A 348 12.27 38.37 30.43
N PRO A 349 12.69 38.56 31.69
CA PRO A 349 12.20 39.66 32.51
C PRO A 349 12.96 40.92 32.12
N PHE A 350 12.23 41.98 31.74
CA PHE A 350 12.65 43.38 31.70
C PHE A 350 13.86 43.78 30.84
N THR A 351 13.57 44.50 29.75
CA THR A 351 14.15 45.85 29.56
C THR A 351 13.02 46.80 29.19
N HIS A 352 12.53 47.53 30.19
CA HIS A 352 11.88 48.82 29.94
C HIS A 352 12.95 49.78 29.43
N GLU A 353 12.96 50.06 28.13
CA GLU A 353 13.46 51.35 27.65
C GLU A 353 12.25 52.21 27.29
N LYS A 354 12.15 53.36 27.96
CA LYS A 354 11.12 54.37 27.75
C LYS A 354 11.16 54.87 26.30
N PRO A 355 10.02 55.26 25.71
CA PRO A 355 10.03 55.98 24.45
C PRO A 355 10.52 57.41 24.69
N ASN A 356 11.70 57.75 24.17
CA ASN A 356 12.14 59.14 24.15
C ASN A 356 11.46 59.85 22.98
N LYS A 357 10.69 60.87 23.31
CA LYS A 357 9.94 61.73 22.39
C LYS A 357 10.86 62.90 21.97
N GLU A 358 10.75 63.30 20.71
CA GLU A 358 11.18 64.57 20.10
C GLU A 358 12.64 64.74 19.63
N MET A 359 12.84 64.68 18.31
CA MET A 359 13.17 65.82 17.41
C MET A 359 13.22 65.28 15.97
N ARG A 360 12.21 65.54 15.14
CA ARG A 360 12.18 66.59 14.10
C ARG A 360 13.40 66.64 13.18
N GLU A 361 13.08 66.40 11.91
CA GLU A 361 13.54 67.10 10.70
C GLU A 361 14.66 66.52 9.81
N LEU A 362 14.30 66.50 8.52
CA LEU A 362 15.11 66.69 7.31
C LEU A 362 15.86 65.50 6.72
N LYS A 363 15.25 64.92 5.67
CA LYS A 363 15.71 64.99 4.26
C LYS A 363 14.55 64.41 3.40
N ALA A 364 13.81 65.23 2.66
CA ALA A 364 14.18 65.83 1.37
C ALA A 364 14.56 64.75 0.35
#